data_AF-A0A5D3CM72-F1
#
_entry.id   AF-A0A5D3CM72-F1
#
_cell.length_a   1.000
_cell.length_b   1.000
_cell.length_c   1.000
_cell.angle_alpha   90.00
_cell.angle_beta   90.00
_cell.angle_gamma   90.00
#
_symmetry.space_group_name_H-M   'P 1'
#
loop_
_entity.id
_entity.type
_entity.pdbx_description
1 polymer ?
#
loop_
_entity_poly.entity_id
_entity_poly.type
_entity_poly.pdbx_seq_one_letter_code
_entity_poly.pdbx_strand_id
1 'polypeptide(L)'
;MKTLFGKRSLHQVSKEEHQKLRRLITIPISGHASLEMYIDHIEQTAISGFEEWSSMEKPLELLTSIKQLTFKVIWNIFMGSTPTKSTTIREMESLNDDIVLAFFTMPINFPGFSFHKALKR
;
A
#
# COMPACT_ATOMS: atom_id res chain seq x y z
N MET A 1 -1.62 12.12 13.86
CA MET A 1 -0.85 11.83 12.63
C MET A 1 0.63 11.56 12.89
N LYS A 2 1.36 12.36 13.71
CA LYS A 2 2.81 12.16 13.92
C LYS A 2 3.20 10.71 14.29
N THR A 3 2.41 10.14 15.18
CA THR A 3 2.59 8.77 15.69
C THR A 3 2.22 7.67 14.69
N LEU A 4 1.39 7.96 13.68
CA LEU A 4 0.85 6.94 12.78
C LEU A 4 1.81 6.57 11.64
N PHE A 5 2.41 7.57 10.99
CA PHE A 5 3.32 7.34 9.84
C PHE A 5 4.80 7.44 10.19
N GLY A 6 5.13 7.69 11.46
CA GLY A 6 6.49 7.88 11.92
C GLY A 6 7.09 9.26 11.63
N LYS A 7 8.07 9.64 12.46
CA LYS A 7 8.66 10.99 12.54
C LYS A 7 9.39 11.43 11.26
N ARG A 8 9.78 10.51 10.38
CA ARG A 8 10.49 10.76 9.12
C ARG A 8 9.61 10.57 7.87
N SER A 9 8.30 10.50 8.03
CA SER A 9 7.39 10.49 6.87
C SER A 9 7.40 11.83 6.15
N LEU A 10 7.09 11.81 4.84
CA LEU A 10 7.03 13.02 4.00
C LEU A 10 6.12 14.11 4.60
N HIS A 11 5.06 13.73 5.29
CA HIS A 11 4.11 14.67 5.89
C HIS A 11 4.61 15.34 7.18
N GLN A 12 5.76 14.92 7.73
CA GLN A 12 6.21 15.33 9.08
C GLN A 12 7.60 16.00 9.12
N VAL A 13 8.40 15.84 8.06
CA VAL A 13 9.77 16.34 7.98
C VAL A 13 9.83 17.83 7.61
N SER A 14 10.99 18.47 7.81
CA SER A 14 11.19 19.86 7.37
C SER A 14 11.09 19.99 5.85
N LYS A 15 10.97 21.21 5.32
CA LYS A 15 10.93 21.45 3.86
C LYS A 15 12.20 20.92 3.17
N GLU A 16 13.36 21.14 3.76
CA GLU A 16 14.66 20.73 3.24
C GLU A 16 14.80 19.20 3.26
N GLU A 17 14.39 18.56 4.35
CA GLU A 17 14.36 17.11 4.47
C GLU A 17 13.34 16.48 3.53
N HIS A 18 12.15 17.09 3.39
CA HIS A 18 11.12 16.68 2.44
C HIS A 18 11.66 16.71 1.01
N GLN A 19 12.35 17.78 0.60
CA GLN A 19 12.94 17.88 -0.73
C GLN A 19 13.99 16.79 -0.98
N LYS A 20 14.86 16.53 0.00
CA LYS A 20 15.86 15.46 -0.09
C LYS A 20 15.19 14.08 -0.21
N LEU A 21 14.25 13.77 0.67
CA LEU A 21 13.53 12.50 0.67
C LEU A 21 12.72 12.33 -0.63
N ARG A 22 12.04 13.37 -1.09
CA ARG A 22 11.28 13.34 -2.35
C ARG A 22 12.20 13.06 -3.53
N ARG A 23 13.38 13.69 -3.61
CA ARG A 23 14.35 13.41 -4.68
C ARG A 23 14.80 11.94 -4.68
N LEU A 24 15.05 11.37 -3.49
CA LEU A 24 15.47 9.97 -3.36
C LEU A 24 14.39 8.99 -3.82
N ILE A 25 13.13 9.21 -3.44
CA ILE A 25 12.04 8.27 -3.74
C ILE A 25 11.41 8.47 -5.13
N THR A 26 11.55 9.67 -5.73
CA THR A 26 10.87 9.97 -7.01
C THR A 26 11.43 9.13 -8.14
N ILE A 27 12.75 8.92 -8.18
CA ILE A 27 13.40 8.14 -9.24
C ILE A 27 12.86 6.70 -9.26
N PRO A 28 12.94 5.91 -8.17
CA PRO A 28 12.47 4.53 -8.19
C PRO A 28 10.94 4.39 -8.29
N ILE A 29 10.14 5.35 -7.79
CA ILE A 29 8.67 5.19 -7.76
C ILE A 29 7.99 5.78 -9.01
N SER A 30 8.47 6.91 -9.51
CA SER A 30 7.79 7.72 -10.53
C SER A 30 8.71 8.19 -11.65
N GLY A 31 9.96 7.73 -11.70
CA GLY A 31 10.87 7.99 -12.80
C GLY A 31 10.44 7.23 -14.05
N HIS A 32 10.71 7.79 -15.23
CA HIS A 32 10.29 7.19 -16.51
C HIS A 32 10.71 5.72 -16.65
N ALA A 33 12.01 5.44 -16.45
CA ALA A 33 12.52 4.07 -16.57
C ALA A 33 11.88 3.10 -15.55
N SER A 34 11.56 3.57 -14.36
CA SER A 34 10.85 2.76 -13.36
C SER A 34 9.40 2.50 -13.77
N LEU A 35 8.68 3.52 -14.22
CA LEU A 35 7.30 3.38 -14.70
C LEU A 35 7.20 2.46 -15.92
N GLU A 36 8.15 2.59 -16.86
CA GLU A 36 8.29 1.71 -18.02
C GLU A 36 8.56 0.26 -17.60
N MET A 37 9.35 0.02 -16.55
CA MET A 37 9.53 -1.33 -16.00
C MET A 37 8.27 -1.85 -15.29
N TYR A 38 7.51 -0.98 -14.62
CA TYR A 38 6.34 -1.38 -13.85
C TYR A 38 5.11 -1.67 -14.72
N ILE A 39 4.99 -1.05 -15.90
CA ILE A 39 3.77 -1.15 -16.72
C ILE A 39 3.46 -2.60 -17.10
N ASP A 40 4.47 -3.36 -17.52
CA ASP A 40 4.32 -4.78 -17.88
C ASP A 40 3.81 -5.60 -16.69
N HIS A 41 4.36 -5.33 -15.50
CA HIS A 41 3.95 -6.02 -14.28
C HIS A 41 2.51 -5.65 -13.85
N ILE A 42 2.16 -4.37 -13.96
CA ILE A 42 0.80 -3.88 -13.66
C ILE A 42 -0.20 -4.52 -14.61
N GLU A 43 0.10 -4.55 -15.90
CA GLU A 43 -0.75 -5.14 -16.93
C GLU A 43 -0.96 -6.64 -16.68
N GLN A 44 0.12 -7.40 -16.48
CA GLN A 44 0.04 -8.83 -16.16
C GLN A 44 -0.78 -9.09 -14.90
N THR A 45 -0.55 -8.32 -13.83
CA THR A 45 -1.30 -8.45 -12.59
C THR A 45 -2.78 -8.16 -12.80
N ALA A 46 -3.12 -7.12 -13.56
CA ALA A 46 -4.49 -6.74 -13.85
C ALA A 46 -5.21 -7.79 -14.71
N ILE A 47 -4.58 -8.26 -15.79
CA ILE A 47 -5.13 -9.30 -16.67
C ILE A 47 -5.44 -10.56 -15.86
N SER A 48 -4.46 -11.08 -15.11
CA SER A 48 -4.67 -12.28 -14.29
C SER A 48 -5.77 -12.09 -13.23
N GLY A 49 -5.84 -10.91 -12.61
CA GLY A 49 -6.91 -10.60 -11.66
C GLY A 49 -8.30 -10.54 -12.31
N PHE A 50 -8.41 -9.93 -13.49
CA PHE A 50 -9.67 -9.83 -14.22
C PHE A 50 -10.13 -11.18 -14.78
N GLU A 51 -9.20 -12.00 -15.27
CA GLU A 51 -9.50 -13.38 -15.67
C GLU A 51 -10.04 -14.19 -14.49
N GLU A 52 -9.39 -14.11 -13.33
CA GLU A 52 -9.87 -14.75 -12.09
C GLU A 52 -11.29 -14.27 -11.75
N TRP A 53 -11.53 -12.95 -11.70
CA TRP A 53 -12.84 -12.39 -11.35
C TRP A 53 -13.92 -12.75 -12.36
N SER A 54 -13.58 -12.81 -13.65
CA SER A 54 -14.53 -13.17 -14.72
C SER A 54 -14.98 -14.63 -14.63
N SER A 55 -14.14 -15.50 -14.07
CA SER A 55 -14.43 -16.92 -13.87
C SER A 55 -15.26 -17.21 -12.61
N MET A 56 -15.46 -16.21 -11.74
CA MET A 56 -16.22 -16.39 -10.51
C MET A 56 -17.72 -16.48 -10.78
N GLU A 57 -18.33 -17.56 -10.31
CA GLU A 57 -19.80 -17.74 -10.39
C GLU A 57 -20.56 -16.87 -9.38
N LYS A 58 -19.86 -16.30 -8.39
CA LYS A 58 -20.44 -15.51 -7.30
C LYS A 58 -20.19 -14.02 -7.49
N PRO A 59 -21.07 -13.15 -6.95
CA PRO A 59 -20.83 -11.71 -6.97
C PRO A 59 -19.48 -11.34 -6.35
N LEU A 60 -18.76 -10.45 -7.03
CA LEU A 60 -17.48 -9.92 -6.59
C LEU A 60 -17.68 -8.83 -5.54
N GLU A 61 -16.95 -8.91 -4.42
CA GLU A 61 -16.85 -7.80 -3.47
C GLU A 61 -15.87 -6.75 -4.01
N LEU A 62 -16.36 -5.93 -4.94
CA LEU A 62 -15.56 -5.09 -5.83
C LEU A 62 -14.47 -4.27 -5.12
N LEU A 63 -14.81 -3.57 -4.03
CA LEU A 63 -13.86 -2.73 -3.30
C LEU A 63 -12.71 -3.56 -2.71
N THR A 64 -13.04 -4.70 -2.11
CA THR A 64 -12.07 -5.61 -1.49
C THR A 64 -11.17 -6.24 -2.54
N SER A 65 -11.74 -6.68 -3.66
CA SER A 65 -10.99 -7.28 -4.77
C SER A 65 -10.03 -6.26 -5.43
N ILE A 66 -10.49 -5.04 -5.69
CA ILE A 66 -9.63 -3.97 -6.25
C ILE A 66 -8.50 -3.61 -5.28
N LYS A 67 -8.78 -3.51 -3.97
CA LYS A 67 -7.75 -3.27 -2.95
C LYS A 67 -6.67 -4.35 -2.96
N GLN A 68 -7.06 -5.62 -2.99
CA GLN A 68 -6.12 -6.74 -3.05
C GLN A 68 -5.25 -6.70 -4.31
N LEU A 69 -5.86 -6.42 -5.46
CA LEU A 69 -5.15 -6.33 -6.74
C LEU A 69 -4.14 -5.16 -6.74
N THR A 70 -4.58 -3.98 -6.31
CA THR A 70 -3.72 -2.79 -6.24
C THR A 70 -2.63 -2.93 -5.19
N PHE A 71 -2.89 -3.60 -4.07
CA PHE A 71 -1.86 -3.87 -3.06
C PHE A 71 -0.78 -4.82 -3.58
N LYS A 72 -1.12 -5.83 -4.40
CA LYS A 72 -0.12 -6.68 -5.08
C LYS A 72 0.82 -5.86 -5.97
N VAL A 73 0.27 -4.90 -6.74
CA VAL A 73 1.07 -3.98 -7.56
C VAL A 73 2.00 -3.12 -6.69
N ILE A 74 1.47 -2.48 -5.66
CA ILE A 74 2.26 -1.64 -4.74
C ILE A 74 3.37 -2.48 -4.09
N TRP A 75 3.03 -3.68 -3.62
CA TRP A 75 3.98 -4.60 -3.01
C TRP A 75 5.16 -4.88 -3.94
N ASN A 76 4.91 -5.20 -5.21
CA ASN A 76 5.99 -5.47 -6.17
C ASN A 76 6.86 -4.24 -6.41
N ILE A 77 6.27 -3.04 -6.54
CA ILE A 77 7.03 -1.79 -6.72
C ILE A 77 8.00 -1.56 -5.55
N PHE A 78 7.58 -1.82 -4.31
CA PHE A 78 8.39 -1.54 -3.12
C PHE A 78 9.33 -2.69 -2.71
N MET A 79 8.91 -3.95 -2.86
CA MET A 79 9.63 -5.15 -2.39
C MET A 79 10.31 -5.94 -3.51
N GLY A 80 10.08 -5.55 -4.77
CA GLY A 80 10.52 -6.26 -5.97
C GLY A 80 9.81 -7.60 -6.16
N SER A 81 10.31 -8.39 -7.13
CA SER A 81 9.79 -9.73 -7.46
C SER A 81 10.27 -10.83 -6.51
N THR A 82 10.62 -10.50 -5.26
CA THR A 82 11.08 -11.50 -4.32
C THR A 82 9.94 -12.48 -3.98
N PRO A 83 10.15 -13.80 -4.08
CA PRO A 83 9.12 -14.77 -3.73
C PRO A 83 8.94 -14.80 -2.21
N THR A 84 8.15 -13.88 -1.69
CA THR A 84 7.62 -13.95 -0.33
C THR A 84 6.43 -14.91 -0.30
N LYS A 85 6.38 -15.75 0.75
CA LYS A 85 5.21 -16.61 1.01
C LYS A 85 3.95 -15.73 1.00
N SER A 86 2.87 -16.18 0.38
CA SER A 86 1.61 -15.44 0.26
C SER A 86 1.05 -14.94 1.59
N THR A 87 1.38 -15.63 2.68
CA THR A 87 1.10 -15.23 4.08
C THR A 87 1.62 -13.82 4.39
N THR A 88 2.82 -13.44 3.91
CA THR A 88 3.44 -12.13 4.19
C THR A 88 2.71 -10.97 3.52
N ILE A 89 2.20 -11.16 2.29
CA ILE A 89 1.53 -10.08 1.55
C ILE A 89 0.17 -9.75 2.18
N ARG A 90 -0.63 -10.77 2.52
CA ARG A 90 -1.95 -10.56 3.15
C ARG A 90 -1.85 -9.96 4.55
N GLU A 91 -0.84 -10.35 5.33
CA GLU A 91 -0.56 -9.72 6.62
C GLU A 91 -0.23 -8.24 6.46
N MET A 92 0.62 -7.89 5.48
CA MET A 92 0.99 -6.50 5.19
C MET A 92 -0.19 -5.68 4.65
N GLU A 93 -1.05 -6.29 3.85
CA GLU A 93 -2.30 -5.67 3.39
C GLU A 93 -3.21 -5.32 4.58
N SER A 94 -3.38 -6.26 5.51
CA SER A 94 -4.19 -6.05 6.71
C SER A 94 -3.63 -4.93 7.60
N LEU A 95 -2.30 -4.87 7.76
CA LEU A 95 -1.64 -3.79 8.49
C LEU A 95 -1.83 -2.44 7.79
N ASN A 96 -1.74 -2.42 6.46
CA ASN A 96 -2.00 -1.21 5.68
C ASN A 96 -3.45 -0.73 5.83
N ASP A 97 -4.44 -1.63 5.79
CA ASP A 97 -5.84 -1.27 6.04
C ASP A 97 -6.04 -0.65 7.42
N ASP A 98 -5.39 -1.18 8.47
CA ASP A 98 -5.45 -0.60 9.82
C ASP A 98 -4.86 0.82 9.86
N ILE A 99 -3.72 1.05 9.18
CA ILE A 99 -3.09 2.36 9.10
C ILE A 99 -3.97 3.34 8.30
N VAL A 100 -4.48 2.93 7.14
CA VAL A 100 -5.35 3.75 6.30
C VAL A 100 -6.63 4.12 7.04
N LEU A 101 -7.26 3.17 7.73
CA LEU A 101 -8.44 3.44 8.53
C LEU A 101 -8.13 4.39 9.70
N ALA A 102 -7.01 4.19 10.39
CA ALA A 102 -6.55 5.10 11.44
C ALA A 102 -6.24 6.52 10.92
N PHE A 103 -5.84 6.65 9.65
CA PHE A 103 -5.58 7.95 9.03
C PHE A 103 -6.86 8.73 8.75
N PHE A 104 -7.91 8.05 8.28
CA PHE A 104 -9.19 8.68 7.93
C PHE A 104 -10.15 8.84 9.12
N THR A 105 -9.83 8.29 10.29
CA THR A 105 -10.65 8.37 11.50
C THR A 105 -10.12 9.40 12.50
N MET A 106 -10.94 9.71 13.52
CA MET A 106 -10.51 10.60 14.60
C MET A 106 -9.30 10.01 15.36
N PRO A 107 -8.28 10.82 15.69
CA PRO A 107 -7.05 10.36 16.33
C PRO A 107 -7.24 10.09 17.83
N ILE A 108 -8.21 9.26 18.19
CA ILE A 108 -8.57 8.91 19.56
C ILE A 108 -7.79 7.66 19.96
N ASN A 109 -6.87 7.82 20.92
CA ASN A 109 -6.04 6.73 21.44
C ASN A 109 -6.74 6.03 22.62
N PHE A 110 -7.88 5.40 22.37
CA PHE A 110 -8.64 4.64 23.37
C PHE A 110 -9.02 3.25 22.83
N PRO A 111 -9.06 2.19 23.66
CA PRO A 111 -9.46 0.85 23.22
C PRO A 111 -10.79 0.86 22.45
N GLY A 112 -10.83 0.17 21.30
CA GLY A 112 -11.99 0.13 20.41
C GLY A 112 -11.95 1.11 19.24
N PHE A 113 -11.06 2.11 19.26
CA PHE A 113 -10.88 3.04 18.14
C PHE A 113 -9.82 2.55 17.15
N SER A 114 -10.02 2.81 15.85
CA SER A 114 -9.08 2.43 14.78
C SER A 114 -7.69 3.04 14.98
N PHE A 115 -7.62 4.29 15.43
CA PHE A 115 -6.35 4.96 15.73
C PHE A 115 -5.56 4.26 16.84
N HIS A 116 -6.25 3.76 17.88
CA HIS A 116 -5.62 2.98 18.95
C HIS A 116 -5.13 1.61 18.45
N LYS A 117 -5.94 0.94 17.61
CA LYS A 117 -5.59 -0.36 17.02
C LYS A 117 -4.31 -0.26 16.19
N ALA A 118 -4.20 0.74 15.32
CA ALA A 118 -3.04 0.94 14.47
C ALA A 118 -1.75 1.30 15.22
N LEU A 119 -1.84 1.83 16.45
CA LEU A 119 -0.67 2.15 17.29
C LEU A 119 -0.18 0.99 18.16
N LYS A 120 -0.97 -0.07 18.34
CA LYS A 120 -0.72 -1.15 19.30
C LYS A 120 -0.21 -2.45 18.68
N ARG A 121 -0.05 -2.51 17.37
CA ARG A 121 0.46 -3.70 16.65
C ARG A 121 1.91 -3.53 16.25
#